data_AF-A0A0H3J2X3-F1
#
_entry.id   AF-A0A0H3J2X3-F1
#
_cell.length_a   1.000
_cell.length_b   1.000
_cell.length_c   1.000
_cell.angle_alpha   90.00
_cell.angle_beta   90.00
_cell.angle_gamma   90.00
#
_symmetry.space_group_name_H-M   'P 1'
#
loop_
_entity.id
_entity.type
_entity.pdbx_description
1 polymer ?
#
loop_
_entity_poly.entity_id
_entity_poly.type
_entity_poly.pdbx_seq_one_letter_code
_entity_poly.pdbx_strand_id
1 'polypeptide(L)'
;MKGTILKKIFIVILASLLFTGCNSNLQVKTKDTKAQNTKVTNNTNRSTPEETVKSYYRSEISKDAEFLSEYFVNPVISETGSVKKKLNAFKVDKMEVIKLFNVKKQGNYAVIICSFNTYFKGIKNPRPDIEIASLVNKNGSWYIINDYGTVSDKDMEWLNASILEEKQFLEKDSDIQKMLSENKKFDQINSAFILRGQKAMIEMQTSNSSF
;
A
#
# COMPACT_ATOMS: atom_id res chain seq x y z
N MET A 1 -7.40 25.21 -31.20
CA MET A 1 -7.72 23.81 -30.87
C MET A 1 -6.85 23.40 -29.67
N LYS A 2 -7.20 23.88 -28.47
CA LYS A 2 -7.92 23.13 -27.42
C LYS A 2 -7.28 21.78 -27.13
N GLY A 3 -6.37 21.81 -26.16
CA GLY A 3 -5.77 20.64 -25.55
C GLY A 3 -6.81 19.79 -24.83
N THR A 4 -6.67 18.47 -24.99
CA THR A 4 -7.25 17.45 -24.11
C THR A 4 -6.70 16.07 -24.52
N ILE A 5 -5.39 15.83 -24.41
CA ILE A 5 -4.86 14.48 -24.58
C ILE A 5 -3.69 14.25 -23.61
N LEU A 6 -3.97 14.21 -22.29
CA LEU A 6 -3.09 13.53 -21.33
C LEU A 6 -3.77 13.27 -19.96
N LYS A 7 -5.08 12.97 -19.96
CA LYS A 7 -5.75 12.34 -18.80
C LYS A 7 -5.60 10.82 -18.83
N LYS A 8 -4.37 10.34 -18.67
CA LYS A 8 -4.09 8.95 -18.26
C LYS A 8 -2.98 8.93 -17.21
N ILE A 9 -3.19 9.64 -16.11
CA ILE A 9 -2.44 9.41 -14.88
C ILE A 9 -3.10 8.22 -14.20
N PHE A 10 -2.56 7.02 -14.43
CA PHE A 10 -2.88 5.85 -13.62
C PHE A 10 -2.20 6.04 -12.26
N ILE A 11 -2.85 6.78 -11.35
CA ILE A 11 -2.50 6.80 -9.93
C ILE A 11 -2.82 5.40 -9.41
N VAL A 12 -1.82 4.52 -9.37
CA VAL A 12 -1.95 3.23 -8.69
C VAL A 12 -1.87 3.53 -7.20
N ILE A 13 -3.03 3.71 -6.59
CA ILE A 13 -3.22 3.70 -5.14
C ILE A 13 -2.72 2.35 -4.65
N LEU A 14 -1.57 2.32 -3.99
CA LEU A 14 -1.05 1.13 -3.34
C LEU A 14 -0.78 1.48 -1.88
N ALA A 15 -1.89 1.59 -1.16
CA ALA A 15 -1.96 1.17 0.24
C ALA A 15 -2.96 0.00 0.39
N SER A 16 -3.39 -0.63 -0.72
CA SER A 16 -4.54 -1.55 -0.70
C SER A 16 -4.56 -2.71 -1.72
N LEU A 17 -3.56 -2.94 -2.58
CA LEU A 17 -3.63 -4.04 -3.59
C LEU A 17 -3.11 -5.40 -3.12
N LEU A 18 -3.16 -5.73 -1.83
CA LEU A 18 -2.77 -7.09 -1.43
C LEU A 18 -3.67 -8.24 -1.94
N PHE A 19 -4.88 -8.02 -2.49
CA PHE A 19 -5.74 -9.15 -2.96
C PHE A 19 -6.74 -8.79 -4.07
N THR A 20 -6.46 -7.78 -4.90
CA THR A 20 -7.30 -7.52 -6.06
C THR A 20 -6.75 -8.32 -7.24
N GLY A 21 -7.40 -9.43 -7.57
CA GLY A 21 -7.46 -9.83 -8.97
C GLY A 21 -7.95 -8.62 -9.78
N CYS A 22 -7.33 -8.36 -10.92
CA CYS A 22 -7.72 -7.28 -11.82
C CYS A 22 -9.24 -7.35 -12.08
N ASN A 23 -10.00 -6.43 -11.48
CA ASN A 23 -11.33 -6.11 -11.96
C ASN A 23 -11.35 -4.60 -12.25
N SER A 24 -11.37 -4.26 -13.52
CA SER A 24 -11.07 -2.94 -14.10
C SER A 24 -12.17 -1.89 -13.94
N ASN A 25 -13.13 -2.07 -13.02
CA ASN A 25 -14.35 -1.27 -12.98
C ASN A 25 -14.63 -0.56 -11.63
N LEU A 26 -13.61 -0.18 -10.86
CA LEU A 26 -13.78 0.81 -9.78
C LEU A 26 -13.47 2.21 -10.32
N GLN A 27 -14.49 2.87 -10.88
CA GLN A 27 -14.48 4.32 -11.05
C GLN A 27 -14.57 4.97 -9.66
N VAL A 28 -13.42 5.33 -9.11
CA VAL A 28 -13.36 6.19 -7.92
C VAL A 28 -13.85 7.58 -8.35
N LYS A 29 -15.05 7.96 -7.91
CA LYS A 29 -15.52 9.35 -8.03
C LYS A 29 -14.61 10.21 -7.16
N THR A 30 -13.82 11.07 -7.79
CA THR A 30 -13.11 12.17 -7.13
C THR A 30 -14.14 13.10 -6.49
N LYS A 31 -14.29 13.03 -5.17
CA LYS A 31 -14.91 14.11 -4.41
C LYS A 31 -13.86 15.22 -4.27
N ASP A 32 -14.24 16.44 -4.65
CA ASP A 32 -13.43 17.64 -4.41
C ASP A 32 -13.11 17.75 -2.92
N THR A 33 -11.90 17.37 -2.55
CA THR A 33 -11.46 17.36 -1.16
C THR A 33 -10.63 18.61 -0.95
N LYS A 34 -11.18 19.61 -0.23
CA LYS A 34 -10.42 20.76 0.27
C LYS A 34 -9.17 20.25 0.98
N ALA A 35 -8.03 20.90 0.77
CA ALA A 35 -6.77 20.60 1.44
C ALA A 35 -7.00 20.48 2.96
N GLN A 36 -7.01 19.25 3.47
CA GLN A 36 -7.14 19.00 4.90
C GLN A 36 -5.78 19.24 5.54
N ASN A 37 -5.75 20.06 6.59
CA ASN A 37 -4.56 20.23 7.43
C ASN A 37 -4.13 18.87 7.96
N THR A 38 -3.00 18.38 7.45
CA THR A 38 -2.47 17.05 7.76
C THR A 38 -1.89 17.08 9.17
N LYS A 39 -2.64 16.58 10.15
CA LYS A 39 -2.15 16.41 11.51
C LYS A 39 -1.31 15.13 11.56
N VAL A 40 -0.03 15.29 11.28
CA VAL A 40 0.94 14.20 11.35
C VAL A 40 1.38 14.06 12.81
N THR A 41 1.24 12.87 13.39
CA THR A 41 1.72 12.59 14.75
C THR A 41 3.26 12.54 14.70
N ASN A 42 3.94 13.41 15.45
CA ASN A 42 5.41 13.38 15.52
C ASN A 42 5.88 11.99 15.98
N ASN A 43 6.60 11.27 15.13
CA ASN A 43 7.21 9.97 15.48
C ASN A 43 8.73 10.10 15.40
N THR A 44 9.38 10.25 16.55
CA THR A 44 10.82 10.51 16.67
C THR A 44 11.69 9.26 16.52
N ASN A 45 11.09 8.07 16.37
CA ASN A 45 11.82 6.80 16.45
C ASN A 45 12.22 6.21 15.08
N ARG A 46 11.92 6.90 13.97
CA ARG A 46 12.18 6.40 12.60
C ARG A 46 12.80 7.50 11.75
N SER A 47 14.07 7.33 11.38
CA SER A 47 14.88 8.35 10.71
C SER A 47 15.05 8.09 9.21
N THR A 48 14.77 6.87 8.76
CA THR A 48 14.94 6.45 7.37
C THR A 48 13.66 5.84 6.78
N PRO A 49 13.46 5.91 5.45
CA PRO A 49 12.31 5.26 4.82
C PRO A 49 12.35 3.73 4.99
N GLU A 50 13.55 3.13 5.04
CA GLU A 50 13.75 1.71 5.27
C GLU A 50 13.27 1.27 6.66
N GLU A 51 13.60 2.03 7.71
CA GLU A 51 13.10 1.80 9.07
C GLU A 51 11.57 1.94 9.13
N THR A 52 11.02 2.95 8.44
CA THR A 52 9.56 3.14 8.36
C THR A 52 8.85 1.96 7.75
N VAL A 53 9.31 1.46 6.60
CA VAL A 53 8.70 0.27 5.97
C VAL A 53 8.85 -0.96 6.85
N LYS A 54 10.04 -1.23 7.39
CA LYS A 54 10.26 -2.39 8.28
C LYS A 54 9.37 -2.35 9.50
N SER A 55 9.23 -1.18 10.12
CA SER A 55 8.39 -1.01 11.31
C SER A 55 6.90 -1.14 10.99
N TYR A 56 6.45 -0.69 9.82
CA TYR A 56 5.05 -0.83 9.39
C TYR A 56 4.61 -2.29 9.23
N TYR A 57 5.49 -3.15 8.69
CA TYR A 57 5.22 -4.58 8.48
C TYR A 57 5.75 -5.48 9.62
N ARG A 58 5.88 -4.99 10.86
CA ARG A 58 6.27 -5.84 12.00
C ARG A 58 5.20 -6.88 12.37
N SER A 59 5.65 -7.94 13.05
CA SER A 59 4.93 -9.20 13.28
C SER A 59 3.65 -9.12 14.12
N GLU A 60 3.52 -8.13 15.01
CA GLU A 60 2.42 -8.06 15.98
C GLU A 60 1.79 -6.68 15.95
N ILE A 61 0.77 -6.46 15.12
CA ILE A 61 0.16 -5.13 15.07
C ILE A 61 -1.34 -5.18 14.79
N SER A 62 -2.09 -4.51 15.67
CA SER A 62 -3.54 -4.28 15.60
C SER A 62 -3.99 -3.57 14.31
N LYS A 63 -3.07 -2.81 13.67
CA LYS A 63 -3.29 -1.90 12.53
C LYS A 63 -4.59 -1.10 12.68
N ASP A 64 -4.84 -0.64 13.90
CA ASP A 64 -5.93 0.26 14.22
C ASP A 64 -5.62 1.70 13.77
N ALA A 65 -6.55 2.61 14.02
CA ALA A 65 -6.41 3.99 13.57
C ALA A 65 -5.21 4.71 14.21
N GLU A 66 -4.89 4.40 15.47
CA GLU A 66 -3.75 4.97 16.18
C GLU A 66 -2.45 4.51 15.52
N PHE A 67 -2.28 3.20 15.32
CA PHE A 67 -1.12 2.66 14.62
C PHE A 67 -0.97 3.27 13.23
N LEU A 68 -2.03 3.23 12.41
CA LEU A 68 -1.96 3.75 11.03
C LEU A 68 -1.68 5.25 10.98
N SER A 69 -2.09 6.02 12.01
CA SER A 69 -1.74 7.44 12.13
C SER A 69 -0.26 7.74 12.25
N GLU A 70 0.53 6.77 12.71
CA GLU A 70 1.98 6.94 12.79
C GLU A 70 2.67 6.75 11.43
N TYR A 71 2.05 6.04 10.48
CA TYR A 71 2.73 5.64 9.25
C TYR A 71 2.23 6.38 8.01
N PHE A 72 1.02 6.95 8.03
CA PHE A 72 0.42 7.55 6.85
C PHE A 72 0.35 9.07 6.93
N VAL A 73 0.58 9.74 5.79
CA VAL A 73 0.51 11.21 5.69
C VAL A 73 -0.87 11.74 6.04
N ASN A 74 -1.92 11.05 5.59
CA ASN A 74 -3.30 11.43 5.88
C ASN A 74 -4.06 10.23 6.47
N PRO A 75 -4.01 9.99 7.79
CA PRO A 75 -4.63 8.81 8.39
C PRO A 75 -6.16 8.82 8.35
N VAL A 76 -6.77 9.96 8.04
CA VAL A 76 -8.23 10.09 7.86
C VAL A 76 -8.65 9.61 6.47
N ILE A 77 -7.82 9.83 5.45
CA ILE A 77 -8.02 9.33 4.07
C ILE A 77 -7.48 7.91 3.88
N SER A 78 -6.44 7.52 4.63
CA SER A 78 -6.13 6.10 4.79
C SER A 78 -7.39 5.51 5.38
N GLU A 79 -8.10 4.69 4.62
CA GLU A 79 -9.29 4.03 5.11
C GLU A 79 -8.83 2.99 6.16
N THR A 80 -8.51 3.45 7.37
CA THR A 80 -8.08 2.64 8.51
C THR A 80 -9.10 1.53 8.78
N GLY A 81 -10.39 1.87 8.61
CA GLY A 81 -11.48 0.91 8.57
C GLY A 81 -11.35 -0.14 7.47
N SER A 82 -10.95 0.24 6.25
CA SER A 82 -10.79 -0.68 5.11
C SER A 82 -9.57 -1.59 5.25
N VAL A 83 -8.44 -1.06 5.73
CA VAL A 83 -7.24 -1.87 6.03
C VAL A 83 -7.57 -2.91 7.10
N LYS A 84 -8.18 -2.50 8.22
CA LYS A 84 -8.58 -3.41 9.29
C LYS A 84 -9.62 -4.44 8.83
N LYS A 85 -10.64 -4.01 8.08
CA LYS A 85 -11.63 -4.93 7.47
C LYS A 85 -10.96 -5.97 6.59
N LYS A 86 -10.01 -5.57 5.76
CA LYS A 86 -9.28 -6.47 4.87
C LYS A 86 -8.44 -7.48 5.63
N LEU A 87 -7.66 -7.04 6.62
CA LEU A 87 -6.87 -7.95 7.45
C LEU A 87 -7.76 -8.97 8.17
N ASN A 88 -8.91 -8.52 8.69
CA ASN A 88 -9.88 -9.39 9.35
C ASN A 88 -10.56 -10.37 8.37
N ALA A 89 -10.99 -9.89 7.21
CA ALA A 89 -11.65 -10.70 6.19
C ALA A 89 -10.76 -11.86 5.70
N PHE A 90 -9.47 -11.59 5.52
CA PHE A 90 -8.49 -12.60 5.16
C PHE A 90 -7.88 -13.31 6.37
N LYS A 91 -8.29 -12.99 7.61
CA LYS A 91 -7.74 -13.58 8.84
C LYS A 91 -6.21 -13.52 8.89
N VAL A 92 -5.64 -12.38 8.51
CA VAL A 92 -4.20 -12.13 8.57
C VAL A 92 -3.75 -12.19 10.03
N ASP A 93 -2.74 -13.00 10.29
CA ASP A 93 -2.16 -13.22 11.61
C ASP A 93 -0.97 -12.28 11.83
N LYS A 94 0.01 -12.32 10.92
CA LYS A 94 1.17 -11.44 10.92
C LYS A 94 1.63 -11.11 9.52
N MET A 95 2.41 -10.04 9.40
CA MET A 95 3.21 -9.74 8.21
C MET A 95 4.67 -9.60 8.61
N GLU A 96 5.59 -9.88 7.68
CA GLU A 96 7.03 -9.86 7.97
C GLU A 96 7.83 -9.47 6.73
N VAL A 97 8.63 -8.40 6.81
CA VAL A 97 9.51 -7.98 5.70
C VAL A 97 10.55 -9.07 5.43
N ILE A 98 10.65 -9.48 4.17
CA ILE A 98 11.69 -10.38 3.68
C ILE A 98 12.90 -9.56 3.24
N LYS A 99 12.68 -8.62 2.32
CA LYS A 99 13.73 -7.85 1.67
C LYS A 99 13.19 -6.52 1.16
N LEU A 100 13.99 -5.47 1.34
CA LEU A 100 13.77 -4.19 0.68
C LEU A 100 14.67 -4.14 -0.56
N PHE A 101 14.10 -3.75 -1.69
CA PHE A 101 14.83 -3.55 -2.94
C PHE A 101 14.77 -2.07 -3.31
N ASN A 102 15.88 -1.60 -3.87
CA ASN A 102 16.01 -0.34 -4.59
C ASN A 102 15.36 0.87 -3.88
N VAL A 103 16.13 1.58 -3.07
CA VAL A 103 15.65 2.80 -2.38
C VAL A 103 16.07 4.02 -3.19
N LYS A 104 15.13 4.60 -3.94
CA LYS A 104 15.35 5.89 -4.63
C LYS A 104 14.94 7.03 -3.72
N LYS A 105 15.75 8.09 -3.67
CA LYS A 105 15.50 9.27 -2.83
C LYS A 105 15.67 10.55 -3.66
N GLN A 106 14.77 11.52 -3.48
CA GLN A 106 14.92 12.88 -4.00
C GLN A 106 14.33 13.88 -2.98
N GLY A 107 15.20 14.74 -2.43
CA GLY A 107 14.79 15.68 -1.40
C GLY A 107 14.11 14.96 -0.23
N ASN A 108 12.86 15.34 0.05
CA ASN A 108 12.05 14.74 1.10
C ASN A 108 11.29 13.49 0.67
N TYR A 109 11.50 12.94 -0.52
CA TYR A 109 10.73 11.81 -1.02
C TYR A 109 11.59 10.57 -1.20
N ALA A 110 10.97 9.40 -1.05
CA ALA A 110 11.57 8.12 -1.35
C ALA A 110 10.58 7.18 -2.04
N VAL A 111 11.09 6.31 -2.91
CA VAL A 111 10.37 5.18 -3.48
C VAL A 111 11.17 3.91 -3.19
N ILE A 112 10.49 2.89 -2.70
CA ILE A 112 11.11 1.63 -2.27
C ILE A 112 10.24 0.44 -2.65
N ILE A 113 10.86 -0.65 -3.09
CA ILE A 113 10.18 -1.94 -3.22
C ILE A 113 10.34 -2.70 -1.91
N CYS A 114 9.23 -3.18 -1.36
CA CYS A 114 9.19 -4.04 -0.19
C CYS A 114 8.66 -5.42 -0.59
N SER A 115 9.37 -6.46 -0.21
CA SER A 115 8.83 -7.83 -0.19
C SER A 115 8.57 -8.26 1.24
N PHE A 116 7.46 -8.95 1.45
CA PHE A 116 7.05 -9.42 2.77
C PHE A 116 6.23 -10.70 2.66
N ASN A 117 6.20 -11.46 3.76
CA ASN A 117 5.33 -12.61 3.91
C ASN A 117 4.06 -12.21 4.66
N THR A 118 2.90 -12.58 4.12
CA THR A 118 1.61 -12.49 4.80
C THR A 118 1.24 -13.87 5.36
N TYR A 119 1.03 -13.96 6.66
CA TYR A 119 0.62 -15.18 7.35
C TYR A 119 -0.88 -15.11 7.65
N PHE A 120 -1.59 -16.22 7.45
CA PHE A 120 -3.03 -16.29 7.67
C PHE A 120 -3.38 -17.40 8.65
N LYS A 121 -4.42 -17.15 9.48
CA LYS A 121 -4.90 -18.16 10.41
C LYS A 121 -5.40 -19.40 9.68
N GLY A 122 -4.85 -20.56 10.02
CA GLY A 122 -5.22 -21.85 9.44
C GLY A 122 -4.59 -22.14 8.07
N ILE A 123 -3.67 -21.30 7.58
CA ILE A 123 -2.90 -21.57 6.36
C ILE A 123 -1.44 -21.78 6.74
N LYS A 124 -0.88 -22.95 6.38
CA LYS A 124 0.46 -23.37 6.84
C LYS A 124 1.59 -22.51 6.27
N ASN A 125 1.54 -22.22 4.97
CA ASN A 125 2.59 -21.49 4.27
C ASN A 125 2.18 -20.02 4.16
N PRO A 126 3.08 -19.04 4.37
CA PRO A 126 2.76 -17.65 4.10
C PRO A 126 2.60 -17.41 2.60
N ARG A 127 1.96 -16.29 2.26
CA ARG A 127 1.96 -15.75 0.89
C ARG A 127 3.07 -14.70 0.78
N PRO A 128 4.05 -14.88 -0.13
CA PRO A 128 5.00 -13.82 -0.42
C PRO A 128 4.32 -12.74 -1.25
N ASP A 129 4.50 -11.49 -0.85
CA ASP A 129 3.91 -10.31 -1.46
C ASP A 129 4.98 -9.27 -1.75
N ILE A 130 4.70 -8.41 -2.73
CA ILE A 130 5.59 -7.33 -3.16
C ILE A 130 4.79 -6.06 -3.33
N GLU A 131 5.32 -4.95 -2.83
CA GLU A 131 4.69 -3.63 -2.87
C GLU A 131 5.73 -2.55 -3.17
N ILE A 132 5.35 -1.58 -4.00
CA ILE A 132 6.11 -0.34 -4.18
C ILE A 132 5.51 0.69 -3.22
N ALA A 133 6.30 1.17 -2.28
CA ALA A 133 5.91 2.19 -1.33
C ALA A 133 6.55 3.53 -1.69
N SER A 134 5.73 4.58 -1.71
CA SER A 134 6.17 5.97 -1.80
C SER A 134 6.14 6.59 -0.42
N LEU A 135 7.20 7.30 -0.03
CA LEU A 135 7.33 7.93 1.28
C LEU A 135 7.71 9.40 1.16
N VAL A 136 7.32 10.17 2.17
CA VAL A 136 7.71 11.57 2.36
C VAL A 136 8.25 11.80 3.76
N ASN A 137 9.33 12.57 3.87
CA ASN A 137 9.86 13.09 5.11
C ASN A 137 9.12 14.39 5.47
N LYS A 138 8.46 14.40 6.63
CA LYS A 138 7.85 15.59 7.23
C LYS A 138 8.43 15.76 8.63
N ASN A 139 9.08 16.89 8.88
CA ASN A 139 9.67 17.25 10.17
C ASN A 139 10.65 16.20 10.74
N GLY A 140 11.47 15.57 9.87
CA GLY A 140 12.47 14.60 10.27
C GLY A 140 11.98 13.14 10.34
N SER A 141 10.67 12.91 10.17
CA SER A 141 10.07 11.57 10.20
C SER A 141 9.54 11.16 8.84
N TRP A 142 9.63 9.87 8.50
CA TRP A 142 9.17 9.32 7.23
C TRP A 142 7.77 8.69 7.32
N TYR A 143 6.91 9.03 6.37
CA TYR A 143 5.52 8.56 6.26
C TYR A 143 5.24 7.99 4.88
N ILE A 144 4.42 6.95 4.80
CA ILE A 144 3.88 6.39 3.56
C ILE A 144 2.85 7.36 2.98
N ILE A 145 2.98 7.66 1.70
CA ILE A 145 2.07 8.54 0.95
C ILE A 145 0.84 7.74 0.54
N ASN A 146 -0.29 8.07 1.17
CA ASN A 146 -1.60 7.55 0.83
C ASN A 146 -2.54 8.62 0.22
N ASP A 147 -2.11 9.88 0.24
CA ASP A 147 -2.81 11.03 -0.30
C ASP A 147 -1.85 11.89 -1.13
N TYR A 148 -1.84 11.60 -2.43
CA TYR A 148 -1.01 12.31 -3.42
C TYR A 148 -1.53 13.71 -3.73
N GLY A 149 -2.73 14.08 -3.28
CA GLY A 149 -3.28 15.43 -3.49
C GLY A 149 -2.54 16.52 -2.71
N THR A 150 -1.67 16.12 -1.76
CA THR A 150 -0.84 17.04 -0.97
C THR A 150 0.58 17.23 -1.51
N VAL A 151 0.92 16.55 -2.61
CA VAL A 151 2.24 16.55 -3.22
C VAL A 151 2.30 17.61 -4.33
N SER A 152 3.40 18.34 -4.44
CA SER A 152 3.58 19.34 -5.50
C SER A 152 3.69 18.69 -6.89
N ASP A 153 3.31 19.39 -7.96
CA ASP A 153 3.37 18.86 -9.33
C ASP A 153 4.78 18.37 -9.70
N LYS A 154 5.82 19.12 -9.34
CA LYS A 154 7.23 18.76 -9.59
C LYS A 154 7.61 17.45 -8.88
N ASP A 155 7.20 17.30 -7.62
CA ASP A 155 7.52 16.09 -6.85
C ASP A 155 6.69 14.90 -7.36
N MET A 156 5.46 15.15 -7.82
CA MET A 156 4.60 14.15 -8.44
C MET A 156 5.19 13.60 -9.74
N GLU A 157 5.78 14.45 -10.59
CA GLU A 157 6.49 14.01 -11.79
C GLU A 157 7.61 13.03 -11.45
N TRP A 158 8.44 13.37 -10.44
CA TRP A 158 9.52 12.51 -9.99
C TRP A 158 9.02 11.19 -9.38
N LEU A 159 8.00 11.25 -8.53
CA LEU A 159 7.39 10.04 -7.94
C LEU A 159 6.86 9.11 -9.03
N ASN A 160 6.16 9.65 -10.02
CA ASN A 160 5.62 8.86 -11.13
C ASN A 160 6.72 8.21 -11.97
N ALA A 161 7.79 8.95 -12.29
CA ALA A 161 8.95 8.41 -13.01
C ALA A 161 9.63 7.29 -12.21
N SER A 162 9.88 7.53 -10.92
CA SER A 162 10.53 6.55 -10.04
C SER A 162 9.69 5.27 -9.87
N ILE A 163 8.37 5.41 -9.68
CA ILE A 163 7.44 4.26 -9.61
C ILE A 163 7.43 3.47 -10.93
N LEU A 164 7.49 4.16 -12.08
CA LEU A 164 7.55 3.49 -13.38
C LEU A 164 8.84 2.68 -13.53
N GLU A 165 9.98 3.24 -13.12
CA GLU A 165 11.25 2.54 -13.13
C GLU A 165 11.25 1.35 -12.16
N GLU A 166 10.66 1.48 -10.96
CA GLU A 166 10.50 0.34 -10.05
C GLU A 166 9.65 -0.77 -10.67
N LYS A 167 8.56 -0.44 -11.37
CA LYS A 167 7.76 -1.45 -12.09
C LYS A 167 8.58 -2.20 -13.13
N GLN A 168 9.43 -1.50 -13.88
CA GLN A 168 10.33 -2.13 -14.85
C GLN A 168 11.40 -2.99 -14.17
N PHE A 169 11.88 -2.59 -12.99
CA PHE A 169 12.79 -3.38 -12.18
C PHE A 169 12.13 -4.68 -11.70
N LEU A 170 10.87 -4.60 -11.22
CA LEU A 170 10.11 -5.78 -10.81
C LEU A 170 10.03 -6.84 -11.91
N GLU A 171 9.83 -6.43 -13.17
CA GLU A 171 9.73 -7.34 -14.32
C GLU A 171 11.05 -8.06 -14.66
N LYS A 172 12.19 -7.49 -14.26
CA LYS A 172 13.53 -7.98 -14.65
C LYS A 172 14.24 -8.74 -13.54
N ASP A 173 13.95 -8.44 -12.28
CA ASP A 173 14.65 -9.03 -11.14
C ASP A 173 14.18 -10.47 -10.86
N SER A 174 15.11 -11.41 -10.86
CA SER A 174 14.82 -12.84 -10.73
C SER A 174 14.28 -13.25 -9.36
N ASP A 175 14.72 -12.59 -8.28
CA ASP A 175 14.24 -12.88 -6.94
C ASP A 175 12.77 -12.47 -6.82
N ILE A 176 12.45 -11.27 -7.33
CA ILE A 176 11.09 -10.74 -7.40
C ILE A 176 10.20 -11.63 -8.28
N GLN A 177 10.67 -12.03 -9.46
CA GLN A 177 9.91 -12.92 -10.34
C GLN A 177 9.60 -14.27 -9.68
N LYS A 178 10.55 -14.82 -8.92
CA LYS A 178 10.33 -16.04 -8.13
C LYS A 178 9.24 -15.82 -7.08
N MET A 179 9.30 -14.73 -6.31
CA MET A 179 8.28 -14.40 -5.31
C MET A 179 6.89 -14.21 -5.94
N LEU A 180 6.79 -13.55 -7.10
CA LEU A 180 5.52 -13.40 -7.82
C LEU A 180 4.95 -14.75 -8.31
N SER A 181 5.81 -15.70 -8.68
CA SER A 181 5.41 -17.06 -9.02
C SER A 181 4.88 -17.82 -7.79
N GLU A 182 5.58 -17.70 -6.65
CA GLU A 182 5.16 -18.29 -5.38
C GLU A 182 3.83 -17.70 -4.87
N ASN A 183 3.61 -16.39 -5.05
CA ASN A 183 2.34 -15.71 -4.79
C ASN A 183 1.18 -16.34 -5.58
N LYS A 184 1.36 -16.50 -6.90
CA LYS A 184 0.36 -17.13 -7.78
C LYS A 184 0.08 -18.58 -7.38
N LYS A 185 1.12 -19.33 -7.04
CA LYS A 185 0.99 -20.73 -6.58
C LYS A 185 0.24 -20.81 -5.25
N PHE A 186 0.50 -19.88 -4.33
CA PHE A 186 -0.26 -19.77 -3.09
C PHE A 186 -1.75 -19.54 -3.38
N ASP A 187 -2.10 -18.59 -4.24
CA ASP A 187 -3.49 -18.26 -4.57
C ASP A 187 -4.22 -19.43 -5.24
N GLN A 188 -3.52 -20.22 -6.08
CA GLN A 188 -4.08 -21.42 -6.69
C GLN A 188 -4.39 -22.51 -5.65
N ILE A 189 -3.42 -22.83 -4.79
CA ILE A 189 -3.58 -23.84 -3.74
C ILE A 189 -4.66 -23.43 -2.74
N ASN A 190 -4.74 -22.14 -2.40
CA ASN A 190 -5.63 -21.60 -1.37
C ASN A 190 -6.83 -20.85 -1.97
N SER A 191 -7.22 -21.17 -3.21
CA SER A 191 -8.26 -20.43 -3.96
C SER A 191 -9.58 -20.30 -3.20
N ALA A 192 -10.06 -21.37 -2.58
CA ALA A 192 -11.28 -21.34 -1.75
C ALA A 192 -11.15 -20.40 -0.53
N PHE A 193 -9.96 -20.30 0.06
CA PHE A 193 -9.68 -19.36 1.14
C PHE A 193 -9.67 -17.91 0.64
N ILE A 194 -9.01 -17.63 -0.49
CA ILE A 194 -8.98 -16.31 -1.12
C ILE A 194 -10.39 -15.83 -1.46
N LEU A 195 -11.21 -16.68 -2.09
CA LEU A 195 -12.60 -16.34 -2.45
C LEU A 195 -13.46 -16.01 -1.23
N ARG A 196 -13.29 -16.75 -0.12
CA ARG A 196 -13.99 -16.45 1.14
C ARG A 196 -13.55 -15.10 1.72
N GLY A 197 -12.26 -14.81 1.70
CA GLY A 197 -11.74 -13.51 2.15
C GLY A 197 -12.28 -12.34 1.31
N GLN A 198 -12.32 -12.51 -0.01
CA GLN A 198 -12.90 -11.52 -0.93
C GLN A 198 -14.39 -11.28 -0.66
N LYS A 199 -15.17 -12.35 -0.48
CA LYS A 199 -16.60 -12.25 -0.15
C LYS A 199 -16.82 -11.51 1.17
N ALA A 200 -16.09 -11.89 2.23
CA ALA A 200 -16.20 -11.23 3.52
C ALA A 200 -15.82 -9.74 3.45
N MET A 201 -14.82 -9.37 2.64
CA MET A 201 -14.44 -7.98 2.43
C MET A 201 -15.56 -7.17 1.78
N ILE A 202 -16.24 -7.71 0.76
CA ILE A 202 -17.37 -7.06 0.09
C ILE A 202 -18.53 -6.86 1.08
N GLU A 203 -18.87 -7.89 1.85
CA GLU A 203 -19.94 -7.83 2.86
C GLU A 203 -19.68 -6.71 3.89
N MET A 204 -18.45 -6.64 4.40
CA MET A 204 -18.02 -5.59 5.35
C MET A 204 -18.01 -4.17 4.74
N GLN A 205 -17.90 -4.04 3.41
CA GLN A 205 -18.02 -2.74 2.73
C GLN A 205 -19.49 -2.32 2.63
N THR A 206 -20.37 -3.26 2.25
CA THR A 206 -21.80 -3.00 2.08
C THR A 206 -22.56 -2.73 3.39
N SER A 207 -22.14 -3.32 4.51
CA SER A 207 -22.80 -3.16 5.81
C SER A 207 -22.62 -1.77 6.45
N ASN A 208 -21.69 -0.96 5.97
CA ASN A 208 -21.43 0.40 6.48
C ASN A 208 -22.05 1.51 5.63
N SER A 209 -22.67 1.17 4.49
CA SER A 209 -23.38 2.10 3.60
C SER A 209 -24.88 2.19 3.91
N SER A 210 -25.36 1.50 4.94
CA SER A 210 -26.75 1.52 5.39
C SER A 210 -26.88 2.29 6.71
N PHE A 211 -26.74 3.61 6.66
CA PHE A 211 -27.24 4.60 7.63
C PHE A 211 -27.41 5.95 6.93
#